data_AF-A0A7C1QA55-F1
#
_entry.id   AF-A0A7C1QA55-F1
#
_cell.length_a   1.000
_cell.length_b   1.000
_cell.length_c   1.000
_cell.angle_alpha   90.00
_cell.angle_beta   90.00
_cell.angle_gamma   90.00
#
_symmetry.space_group_name_H-M   'P 1'
#
loop_
_entity.id
_entity.type
_entity.pdbx_description
1 polymer ?
#
loop_
_entity_poly.entity_id
_entity_poly.type
_entity_poly.pdbx_seq_one_letter_code
_entity_poly.pdbx_strand_id
1 'polypeptide(L)' 'MIITKIGKYKVLDDFTTRNTITISRIFKGNIIKITQIDAGNHKVIGPSFLDWIYWDLPVMFVAKEAIG' A
#
# COMPACT_ATOMS: atom_id res chain seq x y z
N MET A 1 3.95 0.99 -9.27
CA MET A 1 2.55 1.07 -9.76
C MET A 1 1.86 2.14 -8.95
N ILE A 2 1.21 3.09 -9.61
CA ILE A 2 0.40 4.10 -8.94
C ILE A 2 -0.90 3.46 -8.44
N ILE A 3 -1.12 3.49 -7.14
CA ILE A 3 -2.33 2.97 -6.49
C ILE A 3 -3.44 4.02 -6.56
N THR A 4 -4.48 3.74 -7.35
CA THR A 4 -5.62 4.65 -7.58
C THR A 4 -6.97 4.12 -7.11
N LYS A 5 -7.00 2.91 -6.51
CA LYS A 5 -8.23 2.30 -5.98
C LYS A 5 -8.00 1.54 -4.67
N ILE A 6 -9.01 1.58 -3.81
CA ILE A 6 -9.03 0.85 -2.54
C ILE A 6 -9.19 -0.66 -2.81
N GLY A 7 -8.47 -1.50 -2.07
CA GLY A 7 -8.50 -2.94 -2.27
C GLY A 7 -7.25 -3.67 -1.81
N LYS A 8 -7.17 -4.94 -2.21
CA LYS A 8 -6.04 -5.83 -1.94
C LYS A 8 -5.03 -5.78 -3.09
N TYR A 9 -3.77 -5.73 -2.75
CA TYR A 9 -2.65 -5.67 -3.69
C TYR A 9 -1.60 -6.71 -3.34
N LYS A 10 -1.05 -7.38 -4.35
CA LYS A 10 0.05 -8.33 -4.21
C LYS A 10 1.37 -7.61 -4.44
N VAL A 11 2.33 -7.81 -3.54
CA VAL A 11 3.67 -7.26 -3.63
C VAL A 11 4.48 -8.03 -4.67
N LEU A 12 5.04 -7.31 -5.64
CA LEU A 12 5.81 -7.85 -6.77
C LEU A 12 7.31 -7.89 -6.49
N ASP A 13 7.80 -6.97 -5.65
CA ASP A 13 9.20 -6.87 -5.23
C ASP A 13 9.31 -6.46 -3.77
N ASP A 14 10.40 -6.84 -3.11
CA ASP A 14 10.72 -6.38 -1.76
C ASP A 14 10.85 -4.87 -1.76
N PHE A 15 10.21 -4.22 -0.79
CA PHE A 15 10.38 -2.79 -0.60
C PHE A 15 10.35 -2.39 0.85
N THR A 16 10.84 -1.19 1.10
CA THR A 16 10.94 -0.63 2.43
C THR A 16 10.08 0.62 2.49
N THR A 17 9.26 0.72 3.52
CA THR A 17 8.50 1.92 3.85
C THR A 17 9.16 2.60 5.04
N ARG A 18 9.41 3.90 4.91
CA ARG A 18 9.97 4.71 5.99
C ARG A 18 8.87 5.59 6.56
N ASN A 19 8.60 5.42 7.84
CA ASN A 19 7.78 6.34 8.61
C ASN A 19 8.70 7.15 9.54
N THR A 20 8.15 8.17 10.20
CA THR A 20 8.89 9.08 11.08
C THR A 20 9.63 8.35 12.21
N ILE A 21 9.12 7.18 12.63
CA ILE A 21 9.58 6.44 13.81
C ILE A 21 10.26 5.10 13.44
N THR A 22 9.88 4.48 12.31
CA THR A 22 10.30 3.10 12.00
C THR A 22 10.48 2.90 10.49
N ILE A 23 11.44 2.03 10.15
CA ILE A 23 11.62 1.48 8.81
C ILE A 23 10.98 0.08 8.80
N SER A 24 9.96 -0.11 7.96
CA SER A 24 9.28 -1.40 7.80
C SER A 24 9.63 -2.01 6.45
N ARG A 25 10.01 -3.29 6.43
CA ARG A 25 10.27 -4.02 5.18
C ARG A 25 9.07 -4.89 4.84
N ILE A 26 8.63 -4.82 3.59
CA ILE A 26 7.52 -5.60 3.06
C ILE A 26 8.08 -6.53 1.98
N PHE A 27 7.87 -7.83 2.19
CA PHE A 27 8.43 -8.86 1.31
C PHE A 27 7.54 -9.12 0.09
N LYS A 28 8.18 -9.48 -1.01
CA LYS A 28 7.56 -9.99 -2.23
C LYS A 28 6.58 -11.12 -1.95
N GLY A 29 5.46 -11.13 -2.67
CA GLY A 29 4.42 -12.14 -2.57
C GLY A 29 3.35 -11.87 -1.52
N ASN A 30 3.62 -10.99 -0.54
CA ASN A 30 2.63 -10.60 0.46
C ASN A 30 1.42 -9.90 -0.17
N ILE A 31 0.27 -10.03 0.49
CA ILE A 31 -0.92 -9.24 0.18
C ILE A 31 -0.99 -8.10 1.18
N ILE A 32 -0.98 -6.87 0.65
CA ILE A 32 -1.26 -5.67 1.41
C ILE A 32 -2.66 -5.17 1.09
N LYS A 33 -3.27 -4.49 2.06
CA LYS A 33 -4.60 -3.90 1.91
C LYS A 33 -4.47 -2.39 1.95
N ILE A 34 -5.03 -1.73 0.95
CA ILE A 34 -5.16 -0.27 0.86
C ILE A 34 -6.60 0.07 1.21
N THR A 35 -6.81 0.90 2.24
CA THR A 35 -8.14 1.30 2.70
C THR A 35 -8.47 2.75 2.39
N GLN A 36 -7.45 3.61 2.22
CA GLN A 36 -7.64 5.01 1.83
C GLN A 36 -6.57 5.47 0.85
N ILE A 37 -6.92 6.46 0.04
CA ILE A 37 -6.06 7.09 -0.98
C ILE A 37 -6.23 8.59 -0.85
N ASP A 38 -5.11 9.29 -0.69
CA ASP A 38 -5.03 10.73 -0.77
C ASP A 38 -4.40 11.10 -2.11
N ALA A 39 -5.26 11.45 -3.06
CA ALA A 39 -4.82 11.85 -4.39
C ALA A 39 -4.19 13.25 -4.41
N GLY A 40 -4.43 14.10 -3.40
CA GLY A 40 -3.81 15.43 -3.32
C GLY A 40 -2.35 15.35 -2.90
N ASN A 41 -2.02 14.46 -1.96
CA ASN A 41 -0.66 14.25 -1.48
C ASN A 41 0.06 13.05 -2.12
N HIS A 42 -0.59 12.33 -3.04
CA HIS A 42 -0.05 11.13 -3.70
C HIS A 42 0.32 10.02 -2.71
N LYS A 43 -0.53 9.81 -1.70
CA LYS A 43 -0.30 8.85 -0.62
C LYS A 43 -1.43 7.85 -0.47
N VAL A 44 -1.10 6.72 0.14
CA VAL A 44 -2.03 5.66 0.51
C VAL A 44 -1.76 5.18 1.92
N ILE A 45 -2.80 4.64 2.55
CA ILE A 45 -2.69 3.99 3.86
C ILE A 45 -3.55 2.72 3.91
N GLY A 46 -3.18 1.84 4.81
CA GLY A 46 -3.91 0.63 5.13
C GLY A 46 -3.27 -0.09 6.31
N PRO A 47 -3.85 -1.19 6.80
CA PRO A 47 -3.41 -1.86 8.01
C PRO A 47 -1.98 -2.44 7.92
N SER A 48 -1.44 -2.59 6.71
CA SER A 48 -0.06 -3.02 6.47
C SER A 48 0.96 -1.90 6.66
N PHE A 49 0.53 -0.66 6.86
CA PHE A 49 1.39 0.51 7.00
C PHE A 49 1.12 1.22 8.32
N LEU A 50 2.19 1.69 8.98
CA LEU A 50 2.07 2.45 10.23
C LEU A 50 1.64 3.91 9.99
N ASP A 51 1.82 4.42 8.78
CA ASP A 51 1.46 5.78 8.38
C ASP A 51 1.19 5.84 6.86
N TRP A 52 0.81 7.01 6.36
CA TRP A 52 0.64 7.31 4.94
C TRP A 52 1.97 7.22 4.20
N ILE A 53 2.00 6.38 3.17
CA ILE A 53 3.17 6.20 2.31
C ILE A 53 2.86 6.63 0.88
N TYR A 54 3.88 6.88 0.08
CA TYR A 54 3.69 7.20 -1.34
C TYR A 54 2.98 6.06 -2.07
N TRP A 55 2.09 6.43 -2.99
CA TRP A 55 1.24 5.51 -3.72
C TRP A 55 1.92 4.72 -4.84
N ASP A 56 3.20 5.01 -5.14
CA ASP A 56 3.97 4.32 -6.16
C ASP A 56 4.73 3.16 -5.53
N LEU A 57 4.11 1.99 -5.55
CA LEU A 57 4.63 0.79 -4.88
C LEU A 57 4.81 -0.35 -5.90
N PRO A 58 5.76 -1.28 -5.68
CA PRO A 58 5.95 -2.44 -6.55
C PRO A 58 4.87 -3.50 -6.26
N VAL A 59 3.62 -3.19 -6.62
CA VAL A 59 2.45 -4.01 -6.30
C VAL A 59 1.52 -4.17 -7.52
N MET A 60 0.62 -5.14 -7.45
CA MET A 60 -0.42 -5.39 -8.45
C MET A 60 -1.78 -5.53 -7.77
N PHE A 61 -2.82 -4.91 -8.33
CA PHE A 61 -4.18 -5.04 -7.80
C PHE A 61 -4.70 -6.47 -7.93
N VAL A 62 -5.29 -6.98 -6.85
CA VAL A 62 -5.83 -8.35 -6.78
C VAL A 62 -7.35 -8.35 -6.73
N ALA A 63 -7.93 -7.61 -5.78
CA ALA A 63 -9.36 -7.60 -5.56
C ALA A 63 -9.82 -6.29 -4.94
N LYS A 64 -11.04 -5.87 -5.29
CA LYS A 64 -11.70 -4.73 -4.64
C LYS A 64 -12.11 -5.13 -3.23
N GLU A 65 -12.00 -4.21 -2.29
CA GLU A 65 -12.63 -4.40 -0.99
C GLU A 65 -14.15 -4.32 -1.15
N ALA A 66 -14.85 -5.35 -0.68
CA ALA A 66 -16.29 -5.29 -0.53
C ALA A 66 -16.59 -4.28 0.59
N ILE A 67 -17.30 -3.21 0.25
CA ILE A 67 -17.91 -2.31 1.20
C ILE A 67 -19.08 -3.11 1.80
N GLY A 68 -18.84 -3.68 2.98
CA GLY A 68 -19.87 -4.31 3.81
C GLY A 68 -20.58 -3.27 4.67
#